data_AF-A0A7S1XC33-F1
#
_entry.id   AF-A0A7S1XC33-F1
#
_cell.length_a   1.000
_cell.length_b   1.000
_cell.length_c   1.000
_cell.angle_alpha   90.00
_cell.angle_beta   90.00
_cell.angle_gamma   90.00
#
_symmetry.space_group_name_H-M   'P 1'
#
loop_
_entity.id
_entity.type
_entity.pdbx_description
1 polymer ?
#
loop_
_entity_poly.entity_id
_entity_poly.type
_entity_poly.pdbx_seq_one_letter_code
_entity_poly.pdbx_strand_id
1 'polypeptide(L)'
;MISKLSKSRERGINPGGVIHVQDWLGIGYGVVLLFFGAAFVTLIAAIEAVHHFGWHKIRPSLLTVYRNFVVAIDAWEKDNRLDEDRDGVADVKQLAMKDRAMRAFFVVARSVDPNQLGEAMEGLTMAYVAVIATLRVKFAQAITLGITIGENLHEFSDFFTVPLLNNLLPQDYRRWSPILAKYGCRYLGVTLAWYIQRFISAIFSSSRGAAALLYHVLSLLIAQQKLDPIMLEQNRSAIMAGGGGVSARGVFF
;
A
#
# COMPACT_ATOMS: atom_id res chain seq x y z
N MET A 1 -25.22 21.11 -15.16
CA MET A 1 -23.85 20.63 -14.84
C MET A 1 -23.09 21.57 -13.89
N ILE A 2 -23.39 22.87 -13.89
CA ILE A 2 -22.75 23.88 -13.02
C ILE A 2 -23.23 23.83 -11.55
N SER A 3 -24.47 23.39 -11.27
CA SER A 3 -24.97 23.35 -9.87
C SER A 3 -24.42 22.19 -9.02
N LYS A 4 -23.98 21.08 -9.62
CA LYS A 4 -23.30 19.99 -8.90
C LYS A 4 -21.86 20.35 -8.51
N LEU A 5 -21.23 21.30 -9.22
CA LEU A 5 -19.91 21.84 -8.87
C LEU A 5 -20.01 22.88 -7.73
N SER A 6 -21.09 23.66 -7.68
CA SER A 6 -21.40 24.56 -6.56
C SER A 6 -21.60 23.78 -5.24
N LYS A 7 -22.29 22.64 -5.26
CA LYS A 7 -22.51 21.82 -4.05
C LYS A 7 -21.28 21.03 -3.55
N SER A 8 -20.21 20.95 -4.36
CA SER A 8 -18.87 20.51 -3.90
C SER A 8 -18.00 21.68 -3.44
N ARG A 9 -18.34 22.92 -3.80
CA ARG A 9 -17.68 24.16 -3.36
C ARG A 9 -17.95 24.47 -1.89
N GLU A 10 -19.13 24.07 -1.39
CA GLU A 10 -19.56 24.31 0.00
C GLU A 10 -19.09 23.24 1.01
N ARG A 11 -18.47 22.14 0.55
CA ARG A 11 -18.02 21.06 1.45
C ARG A 11 -16.54 21.11 1.86
N GLY A 12 -15.80 22.13 1.43
CA GLY A 12 -14.35 22.19 1.65
C GLY A 12 -13.83 23.39 2.43
N ILE A 13 -14.63 24.44 2.63
CA ILE A 13 -14.15 25.66 3.30
C ILE A 13 -15.30 26.21 4.15
N ASN A 14 -15.42 25.73 5.39
CA ASN A 14 -16.23 26.39 6.39
C ASN A 14 -15.46 27.63 6.89
N PRO A 15 -16.05 28.84 6.92
CA PRO A 15 -15.39 30.06 7.39
C PRO A 15 -15.30 30.15 8.93
N GLY A 16 -15.49 29.04 9.64
CA GLY A 16 -15.20 28.93 11.07
C GLY A 16 -13.97 28.07 11.23
N GLY A 17 -12.91 28.61 11.85
CA GLY A 17 -11.61 27.97 12.10
C GLY A 17 -11.69 26.73 13.00
N VAL A 18 -12.41 25.70 12.58
CA VAL A 18 -12.43 24.40 13.22
C VAL A 18 -11.34 23.58 12.54
N ILE A 19 -10.20 23.48 13.23
CA ILE A 19 -9.11 22.61 12.79
C ILE A 19 -9.64 21.18 12.80
N HIS A 20 -9.76 20.55 11.64
CA HIS A 20 -10.23 19.17 11.58
C HIS A 20 -9.07 18.24 11.97
N VAL A 21 -9.36 17.19 12.75
CA VAL A 21 -8.39 16.12 13.11
C VAL A 21 -7.70 15.56 11.86
N GLN A 22 -8.39 15.60 10.71
CA GLN A 22 -7.88 15.17 9.42
C GLN A 22 -6.65 15.97 8.94
N ASP A 23 -6.58 17.28 9.22
CA ASP A 23 -5.46 18.12 8.80
C ASP A 23 -4.19 17.79 9.58
N TRP A 24 -4.33 17.55 10.89
CA TRP A 24 -3.23 17.08 11.75
C TRP A 24 -2.74 15.70 11.34
N LEU A 25 -3.65 14.78 11.01
CA LEU A 25 -3.31 13.45 10.54
C LEU A 25 -2.53 13.50 9.22
N GLY A 26 -2.92 14.35 8.29
CA GLY A 26 -2.19 14.46 7.02
C GLY A 26 -0.86 15.21 7.12
N ILE A 27 -0.70 16.15 8.07
CA ILE A 27 0.63 16.70 8.42
C ILE A 27 1.53 15.59 8.99
N GLY A 28 1.01 14.78 9.92
CA GLY A 28 1.74 13.64 10.47
C GLY A 28 2.18 12.66 9.39
N TYR A 29 1.27 12.32 8.46
CA TYR A 29 1.58 11.50 7.28
C TYR A 29 2.68 12.12 6.40
N GLY A 30 2.59 13.43 6.13
CA GLY A 30 3.60 14.16 5.37
C GLY A 30 4.98 14.12 6.02
N VAL A 31 5.07 14.35 7.34
CA VAL A 31 6.33 14.27 8.11
C VAL A 31 6.91 12.87 8.08
N VAL A 32 6.08 11.84 8.28
CA VAL A 32 6.54 10.44 8.27
C VAL A 32 7.09 10.07 6.90
N LEU A 33 6.40 10.42 5.81
CA LEU A 33 6.91 10.15 4.46
C LEU A 33 8.15 10.97 4.11
N LEU A 34 8.23 12.21 4.59
CA LEU A 34 9.34 13.12 4.33
C LEU A 34 10.65 12.64 4.94
N PHE A 35 10.62 12.24 6.22
CA PHE A 35 11.83 11.86 6.97
C PHE A 35 12.07 10.35 7.02
N PHE A 36 11.02 9.53 7.00
CA PHE A 36 11.10 8.09 7.23
C PHE A 36 10.70 7.23 6.03
N GLY A 37 10.38 7.85 4.90
CA GLY A 37 10.00 7.15 3.66
C GLY A 37 10.97 6.06 3.20
N ALA A 38 12.26 6.32 3.35
CA ALA A 38 13.34 5.40 2.95
C ALA A 38 13.41 4.12 3.79
N ALA A 39 12.86 4.13 5.01
CA ALA A 39 12.83 2.96 5.88
C ALA A 39 11.75 1.95 5.46
N PHE A 40 10.68 2.43 4.80
CA PHE A 40 9.47 1.66 4.54
C PHE A 40 9.20 1.45 3.04
N VAL A 41 10.24 1.29 2.21
CA VAL A 41 10.12 1.21 0.74
C VAL A 41 9.15 0.13 0.26
N THR A 42 9.21 -1.06 0.85
CA THR A 42 8.32 -2.19 0.48
C THR A 42 6.88 -1.93 0.90
N LEU A 43 6.67 -1.32 2.06
CA LEU A 43 5.35 -0.94 2.56
C LEU A 43 4.73 0.16 1.68
N ILE A 44 5.51 1.18 1.32
CA ILE A 44 5.07 2.27 0.44
C ILE A 44 4.72 1.71 -0.94
N ALA A 45 5.54 0.82 -1.50
CA ALA A 45 5.23 0.15 -2.76
C ALA A 45 3.94 -0.70 -2.69
N ALA A 46 3.68 -1.35 -1.55
CA ALA A 46 2.44 -2.09 -1.33
C ALA A 46 1.22 -1.14 -1.26
N ILE A 47 1.35 -0.01 -0.56
CA ILE A 47 0.29 1.02 -0.50
C ILE A 47 0.04 1.63 -1.89
N GLU A 48 1.09 1.92 -2.65
CA GLU A 48 0.98 2.41 -4.03
C GLU A 48 0.30 1.39 -4.93
N ALA A 49 0.63 0.11 -4.80
CA ALA A 49 -0.04 -0.96 -5.54
C ALA A 49 -1.55 -1.02 -5.20
N VAL A 50 -1.90 -0.94 -3.91
CA VAL A 50 -3.29 -0.85 -3.47
C VAL A 50 -3.99 0.36 -4.09
N HIS A 51 -3.33 1.51 -4.10
CA HIS A 51 -3.88 2.74 -4.67
C HIS A 51 -4.10 2.62 -6.19
N HIS A 52 -3.10 2.12 -6.92
CA HIS A 52 -3.11 2.01 -8.38
C HIS A 52 -4.05 0.94 -8.91
N PHE A 53 -4.04 -0.25 -8.31
CA PHE A 53 -4.73 -1.41 -8.85
C PHE A 53 -6.15 -1.60 -8.29
N GLY A 54 -6.48 -0.95 -7.16
CA GLY A 54 -7.64 -1.45 -6.42
C GLY A 54 -8.38 -0.49 -5.52
N TRP A 55 -7.90 0.70 -5.12
CA TRP A 55 -8.61 1.45 -4.08
C TRP A 55 -10.09 1.73 -4.38
N HIS A 56 -10.40 1.99 -5.65
CA HIS A 56 -11.78 2.16 -6.12
C HIS A 56 -12.65 0.88 -6.02
N LYS A 57 -12.05 -0.32 -6.10
CA LYS A 57 -12.73 -1.61 -5.95
C LYS A 57 -12.68 -2.14 -4.51
N ILE A 58 -11.53 -2.04 -3.85
CA ILE A 58 -11.28 -2.48 -2.47
C ILE A 58 -12.23 -1.79 -1.50
N ARG A 59 -12.36 -0.46 -1.58
CA ARG A 59 -13.20 0.30 -0.65
C ARG A 59 -14.67 -0.16 -0.68
N PRO A 60 -15.36 -0.22 -1.83
CA PRO A 60 -16.72 -0.75 -1.88
C PRO A 60 -16.78 -2.24 -1.53
N SER A 61 -15.82 -3.07 -1.97
CA SER A 61 -15.78 -4.50 -1.57
C SER A 61 -15.69 -4.68 -0.06
N LEU A 62 -14.83 -3.92 0.64
CA LEU A 62 -14.71 -3.97 2.09
C LEU A 62 -16.01 -3.54 2.79
N LEU A 63 -16.66 -2.51 2.26
CA LEU A 63 -17.95 -2.04 2.78
C LEU A 63 -19.05 -3.10 2.57
N THR A 64 -19.06 -3.77 1.42
CA THR A 64 -19.99 -4.87 1.12
C THR A 64 -19.76 -6.05 2.05
N VAL A 65 -18.52 -6.46 2.28
CA VAL A 65 -18.19 -7.52 3.26
C VAL A 65 -18.65 -7.11 4.66
N TYR A 66 -18.33 -5.88 5.10
CA TYR A 66 -18.73 -5.39 6.41
C TYR A 66 -20.25 -5.35 6.60
N ARG A 67 -20.99 -4.88 5.60
CA ARG A 67 -22.46 -4.87 5.64
C ARG A 67 -23.03 -6.28 5.75
N ASN A 68 -22.56 -7.20 4.90
CA ASN A 68 -22.99 -8.60 4.96
C ASN A 68 -22.63 -9.25 6.29
N PHE A 69 -21.48 -8.90 6.87
CA PHE A 69 -21.07 -9.38 8.19
C PHE A 69 -21.99 -8.90 9.31
N VAL A 70 -22.37 -7.61 9.31
CA VAL A 70 -23.33 -7.07 10.28
C VAL A 70 -24.71 -7.75 10.16
N VAL A 71 -25.19 -7.97 8.93
CA VAL A 71 -26.45 -8.69 8.68
C VAL A 71 -26.38 -10.13 9.18
N ALA A 72 -25.25 -10.81 8.95
CA ALA A 72 -25.03 -12.16 9.43
C ALA A 72 -25.02 -12.24 10.97
N ILE A 73 -24.39 -11.28 11.65
CA ILE A 73 -24.40 -11.21 13.11
C ILE A 73 -25.81 -10.98 13.65
N ASP A 74 -26.56 -10.03 13.09
CA ASP A 74 -27.92 -9.73 13.53
C ASP A 74 -28.86 -10.92 13.30
N ALA A 75 -28.71 -11.64 12.19
CA ALA A 75 -29.44 -12.87 11.93
C ALA A 75 -29.06 -14.00 12.89
N TRP A 76 -27.77 -14.15 13.19
CA TRP A 76 -27.26 -15.14 14.13
C TRP A 76 -27.72 -14.86 15.57
N GLU A 77 -27.76 -13.59 15.98
CA GLU A 77 -28.25 -13.20 17.31
C GLU A 77 -29.76 -13.42 17.45
N LYS A 78 -30.54 -13.21 16.37
CA LYS A 78 -31.96 -13.55 16.34
C LYS A 78 -32.19 -15.06 16.44
N ASP A 79 -31.44 -15.88 15.70
CA ASP A 79 -31.57 -17.34 15.76
C ASP A 79 -31.19 -17.89 17.15
N ASN A 80 -30.18 -17.31 17.81
CA ASN A 80 -29.79 -17.69 19.17
C ASN A 80 -30.85 -17.40 20.25
N ARG A 81 -31.87 -16.59 19.93
CA ARG A 81 -32.98 -16.24 20.84
C ARG A 81 -34.26 -17.02 20.53
N LEU A 82 -34.29 -17.80 19.44
CA LEU A 82 -35.44 -18.62 19.10
C LEU A 82 -35.53 -19.82 20.06
N ASP A 83 -36.73 -19.98 20.60
CA ASP A 83 -37.20 -21.07 21.44
C ASP A 83 -38.51 -21.54 20.78
N GLU A 84 -38.38 -22.41 19.78
CA GLU A 84 -39.50 -22.85 18.94
C GLU A 84 -40.37 -23.90 19.63
N ASP A 85 -39.80 -24.67 20.57
CA ASP A 85 -40.49 -25.69 21.34
C ASP A 85 -41.11 -25.17 22.64
N ARG A 86 -40.85 -23.90 23.01
CA ARG A 86 -41.36 -23.19 24.19
C ARG A 86 -41.01 -23.90 25.49
N ASP A 87 -39.87 -24.57 25.53
CA ASP A 87 -39.41 -25.27 26.72
C ASP A 87 -38.64 -24.36 27.69
N GLY A 88 -38.43 -23.09 27.31
CA GLY A 88 -37.74 -22.07 28.10
C GLY A 88 -36.23 -22.04 27.87
N VAL A 89 -35.68 -22.87 26.98
CA VAL A 89 -34.25 -22.95 26.64
C VAL A 89 -34.07 -22.86 25.13
N ALA A 90 -33.42 -21.79 24.65
CA ALA A 90 -33.17 -21.61 23.21
C ALA A 90 -32.61 -22.86 22.50
N ASP A 91 -33.22 -23.25 21.38
CA ASP A 91 -32.95 -24.49 20.63
C ASP A 91 -31.46 -24.70 20.32
N VAL A 92 -30.74 -23.59 20.08
CA VAL A 92 -29.32 -23.59 19.74
C VAL A 92 -28.47 -24.20 20.86
N LYS A 93 -28.91 -24.11 22.12
CA LYS A 93 -28.23 -24.68 23.29
C LYS A 93 -28.52 -26.17 23.51
N GLN A 94 -29.50 -26.73 22.80
CA GLN A 94 -29.92 -28.13 22.95
C GLN A 94 -29.29 -29.06 21.90
N LEU A 95 -28.89 -28.50 20.75
CA LEU A 95 -28.30 -29.26 19.64
C LEU A 95 -26.93 -29.89 19.98
N ALA A 96 -26.51 -30.94 19.27
CA ALA A 96 -25.13 -31.43 19.35
C ALA A 96 -24.16 -30.47 18.62
N MET A 97 -22.86 -30.51 18.95
CA MET A 97 -21.87 -29.53 18.45
C MET A 97 -21.79 -29.47 16.92
N LYS A 98 -21.90 -30.61 16.22
CA LYS A 98 -21.94 -30.67 14.74
C LYS A 98 -23.21 -30.02 14.17
N ASP A 99 -24.36 -30.29 14.77
CA ASP A 99 -25.64 -29.78 14.30
C ASP A 99 -25.79 -28.27 14.58
N ARG A 100 -25.21 -27.79 15.68
CA ARG A 100 -25.06 -26.34 15.95
C ARG A 100 -24.26 -25.64 14.87
N ALA A 101 -23.13 -26.22 14.47
CA ALA A 101 -22.27 -25.65 13.43
C ALA A 101 -22.99 -25.59 12.08
N MET A 102 -23.72 -26.65 11.72
CA MET A 102 -24.56 -26.66 10.51
C MET A 102 -25.68 -25.62 10.56
N ARG A 103 -26.43 -25.53 11.67
CA ARG A 103 -27.50 -24.52 11.83
C ARG A 103 -26.94 -23.11 11.72
N ALA A 104 -25.83 -22.82 12.41
CA ALA A 104 -25.16 -21.52 12.33
C ALA A 104 -24.72 -21.20 10.88
N PHE A 105 -24.16 -22.17 10.16
CA PHE A 105 -23.80 -22.01 8.76
C PHE A 105 -25.01 -21.69 7.88
N PHE A 106 -26.12 -22.42 8.03
CA PHE A 106 -27.34 -22.18 7.25
C PHE A 106 -27.98 -20.83 7.54
N VAL A 107 -27.98 -20.38 8.79
CA VAL A 107 -28.49 -19.06 9.19
C VAL A 107 -27.67 -17.96 8.55
N VAL A 108 -26.34 -18.06 8.62
CA VAL A 108 -25.44 -17.10 7.96
C VAL A 108 -25.63 -17.14 6.44
N ALA A 109 -25.66 -18.32 5.82
CA ALA A 109 -25.82 -18.48 4.38
C ALA A 109 -27.16 -17.94 3.86
N ARG A 110 -28.25 -18.02 4.63
CA ARG A 110 -29.55 -17.42 4.27
C ARG A 110 -29.59 -15.91 4.43
N SER A 111 -28.80 -15.37 5.36
CA SER A 111 -28.83 -13.95 5.70
C SER A 111 -27.99 -13.06 4.75
N VAL A 112 -27.10 -13.66 3.97
CA VAL A 112 -26.11 -12.96 3.14
C VAL A 112 -26.41 -13.14 1.65
N ASP A 113 -26.21 -12.08 0.85
CA ASP A 113 -26.29 -12.18 -0.61
C ASP A 113 -24.99 -12.81 -1.17
N PRO A 114 -25.05 -14.04 -1.74
CA PRO A 114 -23.87 -14.76 -2.19
C PRO A 114 -23.19 -14.09 -3.40
N ASN A 115 -23.95 -13.42 -4.26
CA ASN A 115 -23.39 -12.77 -5.44
C ASN A 115 -22.61 -11.51 -5.05
N GLN A 116 -23.17 -10.68 -4.17
CA GLN A 116 -22.49 -9.49 -3.65
C GLN A 116 -21.24 -9.84 -2.84
N LEU A 117 -21.32 -10.90 -2.02
CA LEU A 117 -20.16 -11.35 -1.28
C LEU A 117 -19.08 -11.93 -2.21
N GLY A 118 -19.48 -12.70 -3.23
CA GLY A 118 -18.58 -13.24 -4.24
C GLY A 118 -17.80 -12.17 -4.98
N GLU A 119 -18.50 -11.16 -5.53
CA GLU A 119 -17.87 -10.03 -6.22
C GLU A 119 -16.94 -9.23 -5.29
N ALA A 120 -17.36 -9.03 -4.03
CA ALA A 120 -16.53 -8.34 -3.05
C ALA A 120 -15.23 -9.10 -2.75
N MET A 121 -15.31 -10.43 -2.58
CA MET A 121 -14.17 -11.30 -2.33
C MET A 121 -13.23 -11.38 -3.54
N GLU A 122 -13.77 -11.39 -4.76
CA GLU A 122 -12.97 -11.33 -5.99
C GLU A 122 -12.17 -10.02 -6.06
N GLY A 123 -12.82 -8.88 -5.77
CA GLY A 123 -12.16 -7.57 -5.73
C GLY A 123 -11.01 -7.50 -4.71
N LEU A 124 -11.19 -8.09 -3.53
CA LEU A 124 -10.15 -8.16 -2.50
C LEU A 124 -9.00 -9.10 -2.91
N THR A 125 -9.32 -10.24 -3.52
CA THR A 125 -8.32 -11.20 -4.00
C THR A 125 -7.48 -10.60 -5.13
N MET A 126 -8.11 -9.89 -6.08
CA MET A 126 -7.41 -9.19 -7.14
C MET A 126 -6.45 -8.13 -6.59
N ALA A 127 -6.89 -7.35 -5.59
CA ALA A 127 -6.04 -6.39 -4.93
C ALA A 127 -4.84 -7.04 -4.23
N TYR A 128 -5.05 -8.14 -3.51
CA TYR A 128 -4.00 -8.89 -2.85
C TYR A 128 -2.96 -9.42 -3.85
N VAL A 129 -3.42 -10.03 -4.95
CA VAL A 129 -2.54 -10.54 -6.01
C VAL A 129 -1.77 -9.40 -6.69
N ALA A 130 -2.40 -8.25 -6.93
CA ALA A 130 -1.74 -7.09 -7.50
C ALA A 130 -0.61 -6.55 -6.62
N VAL A 131 -0.80 -6.53 -5.29
CA VAL A 131 0.26 -6.16 -4.34
C VAL A 131 1.42 -7.14 -4.40
N ILE A 132 1.15 -8.45 -4.35
CA ILE A 132 2.20 -9.48 -4.45
C ILE A 132 2.96 -9.36 -5.78
N ALA A 133 2.24 -9.20 -6.89
CA ALA A 133 2.84 -9.04 -8.20
C ALA A 133 3.75 -7.81 -8.25
N THR A 134 3.29 -6.68 -7.72
CA THR A 134 4.08 -5.43 -7.67
C THR A 134 5.36 -5.60 -6.85
N LEU A 135 5.26 -6.23 -5.68
CA LEU A 135 6.42 -6.53 -4.85
C LEU A 135 7.41 -7.43 -5.59
N ARG A 136 6.93 -8.53 -6.20
CA ARG A 136 7.77 -9.46 -6.98
C ARG A 136 8.48 -8.77 -8.14
N VAL A 137 7.79 -7.88 -8.87
CA VAL A 137 8.38 -7.11 -9.97
C VAL A 137 9.50 -6.21 -9.46
N LYS A 138 9.30 -5.50 -8.33
CA LYS A 138 10.35 -4.67 -7.73
C LYS A 138 11.57 -5.48 -7.27
N PHE A 139 11.34 -6.64 -6.66
CA PHE A 139 12.41 -7.56 -6.28
C PHE A 139 13.19 -8.06 -7.50
N ALA A 140 12.49 -8.50 -8.54
CA ALA A 140 13.11 -8.96 -9.78
C ALA A 140 13.93 -7.87 -10.46
N GLN A 141 13.39 -6.65 -10.55
CA GLN A 141 14.09 -5.49 -11.11
C GLN A 141 15.40 -5.20 -10.36
N ALA A 142 15.38 -5.20 -9.03
CA ALA A 142 16.58 -4.96 -8.22
C ALA A 142 17.64 -6.06 -8.42
N ILE A 143 17.23 -7.33 -8.51
CA ILE A 143 18.14 -8.45 -8.76
C ILE A 143 18.76 -8.35 -10.15
N THR A 144 17.95 -8.15 -11.19
CA THR A 144 18.44 -8.04 -12.58
C THR A 144 19.43 -6.89 -12.72
N LEU A 145 19.07 -5.70 -12.21
CA LEU A 145 19.96 -4.53 -12.22
C LEU A 145 21.27 -4.80 -11.46
N GLY A 146 21.17 -5.45 -10.30
CA GLY A 146 22.33 -5.82 -9.49
C GLY A 146 23.26 -6.83 -10.16
N ILE A 147 22.71 -7.82 -10.85
CA ILE A 147 23.49 -8.79 -11.62
C ILE A 147 24.24 -8.08 -12.74
N THR A 148 23.58 -7.22 -13.52
CA THR A 148 24.22 -6.46 -14.60
C THR A 148 25.33 -5.54 -14.09
N ILE A 149 25.09 -4.82 -12.99
CA ILE A 149 26.13 -4.00 -12.33
C ILE A 149 27.31 -4.88 -11.91
N GLY A 150 27.04 -6.03 -11.30
CA GLY A 150 28.08 -6.93 -10.81
C GLY A 150 28.88 -7.60 -11.93
N GLU A 151 28.25 -7.89 -13.08
CA GLU A 151 28.94 -8.40 -14.26
C GLU A 151 29.88 -7.36 -14.87
N ASN A 152 29.40 -6.13 -15.06
CA ASN A 152 30.24 -5.02 -15.53
C ASN A 152 31.39 -4.73 -14.55
N LEU A 153 31.13 -4.82 -13.24
CA LEU A 153 32.15 -4.65 -12.21
C LEU A 153 33.18 -5.78 -12.24
N HIS A 154 32.76 -7.02 -12.48
CA HIS A 154 33.67 -8.14 -12.64
C HIS A 154 34.57 -7.97 -13.86
N GLU A 155 34.02 -7.62 -15.03
CA GLU A 155 34.82 -7.36 -16.23
C GLU A 155 35.86 -6.25 -16.03
N PHE A 156 35.50 -5.19 -15.30
CA PHE A 156 36.44 -4.12 -14.97
C PHE A 156 37.52 -4.54 -13.96
N SER A 157 37.17 -5.37 -12.99
CA SER A 157 38.03 -5.71 -11.84
C SER A 157 38.76 -7.04 -11.98
N ASP A 158 38.50 -7.83 -13.02
CA ASP A 158 39.05 -9.18 -13.19
C ASP A 158 40.58 -9.18 -13.20
N PHE A 159 41.18 -8.17 -13.86
CA PHE A 159 42.62 -7.95 -13.91
C PHE A 159 43.27 -7.82 -12.53
N PHE A 160 42.56 -7.29 -11.53
CA PHE A 160 43.08 -7.10 -10.18
C PHE A 160 42.62 -8.17 -9.19
N THR A 161 41.38 -8.63 -9.33
CA THR A 161 40.71 -9.48 -8.33
C THR A 161 41.18 -10.93 -8.39
N VAL A 162 41.40 -11.47 -9.59
CA VAL A 162 41.86 -12.86 -9.79
C VAL A 162 43.30 -13.07 -9.32
N PRO A 163 44.28 -12.19 -9.64
CA PRO A 163 45.63 -12.30 -9.10
C PRO A 163 45.66 -12.17 -7.58
N LEU A 164 44.86 -11.26 -7.01
CA LEU A 164 44.76 -11.08 -5.56
C LEU A 164 44.25 -12.35 -4.87
N LEU A 165 43.18 -12.97 -5.39
CA LEU A 165 42.67 -14.24 -4.84
C LEU A 165 43.68 -15.38 -4.97
N ASN A 166 44.43 -15.44 -6.07
CA ASN A 166 45.45 -16.48 -6.29
C ASN A 166 46.63 -16.39 -5.31
N ASN A 167 46.93 -15.19 -4.80
CA ASN A 167 47.94 -14.97 -3.78
C ASN A 167 47.45 -15.36 -2.37
N LEU A 168 46.15 -15.25 -2.11
CA LEU A 168 45.54 -15.59 -0.82
C LEU A 168 45.16 -17.07 -0.71
N LEU A 169 44.80 -17.70 -1.83
CA LEU A 169 44.34 -19.09 -1.85
C LEU A 169 45.52 -20.09 -2.02
N PRO A 170 45.51 -21.21 -1.27
CA PRO A 170 46.43 -22.33 -1.51
C PRO A 170 46.28 -22.88 -2.93
N GLN A 171 47.35 -23.47 -3.49
CA GLN A 171 47.41 -23.89 -4.89
C GLN A 171 46.22 -24.77 -5.32
N ASP A 172 45.76 -25.69 -4.46
CA ASP A 172 44.64 -26.61 -4.74
C ASP A 172 43.29 -25.91 -4.96
N TYR A 173 43.13 -24.69 -4.43
CA TYR A 173 41.87 -23.94 -4.48
C TYR A 173 41.86 -22.82 -5.52
N ARG A 174 42.97 -22.55 -6.21
CA ARG A 174 43.06 -21.46 -7.21
C ARG A 174 42.06 -21.59 -8.34
N ARG A 175 41.61 -22.81 -8.66
CA ARG A 175 40.52 -23.06 -9.63
C ARG A 175 39.20 -22.37 -9.29
N TRP A 176 38.95 -22.07 -8.00
CA TRP A 176 37.75 -21.37 -7.54
C TRP A 176 37.87 -19.85 -7.63
N SER A 177 39.07 -19.30 -7.82
CA SER A 177 39.34 -17.86 -7.90
C SER A 177 38.41 -17.11 -8.88
N PRO A 178 38.28 -17.52 -10.16
CA PRO A 178 37.40 -16.81 -11.09
C PRO A 178 35.92 -16.92 -10.70
N ILE A 179 35.51 -18.04 -10.11
CA ILE A 179 34.14 -18.26 -9.65
C ILE A 179 33.85 -17.32 -8.46
N LEU A 180 34.73 -17.28 -7.47
CA LEU A 180 34.58 -16.43 -6.29
C LEU A 180 34.61 -14.94 -6.65
N ALA A 181 35.49 -14.53 -7.55
CA ALA A 181 35.53 -13.16 -8.06
C ALA A 181 34.20 -12.79 -8.74
N LYS A 182 33.71 -13.62 -9.67
CA LYS A 182 32.46 -13.36 -10.39
C LYS A 182 31.24 -13.30 -9.49
N TYR A 183 31.05 -14.30 -8.61
CA TYR A 183 29.91 -14.34 -7.70
C TYR A 183 30.02 -13.27 -6.59
N GLY A 184 31.23 -12.95 -6.14
CA GLY A 184 31.48 -11.84 -5.22
C GLY A 184 31.06 -10.49 -5.82
N CYS A 185 31.51 -10.19 -7.05
CA CYS A 185 31.10 -8.97 -7.76
C CYS A 185 29.59 -8.91 -8.01
N ARG A 186 28.95 -10.03 -8.36
CA ARG A 186 27.48 -10.11 -8.49
C ARG A 186 26.76 -9.85 -7.17
N TYR A 187 27.24 -10.41 -6.06
CA TYR A 187 26.66 -10.16 -4.74
C TYR A 187 26.78 -8.67 -4.36
N LEU A 188 27.95 -8.07 -4.55
CA LEU A 188 28.16 -6.62 -4.34
C LEU A 188 27.25 -5.78 -5.24
N GLY A 189 27.09 -6.17 -6.51
CA GLY A 189 26.18 -5.52 -7.45
C GLY A 189 24.74 -5.54 -6.98
N VAL A 190 24.24 -6.68 -6.48
CA VAL A 190 22.90 -6.80 -5.89
C VAL A 190 22.75 -5.97 -4.62
N THR A 191 23.75 -5.95 -3.74
CA THR A 191 23.74 -5.10 -2.55
C THR A 191 23.69 -3.62 -2.92
N LEU A 192 24.48 -3.18 -3.92
CA LEU A 192 24.46 -1.80 -4.41
C LEU A 192 23.13 -1.44 -5.05
N ALA A 193 22.57 -2.32 -5.88
CA ALA A 193 21.25 -2.14 -6.48
C ALA A 193 20.16 -1.93 -5.43
N TRP A 194 20.22 -2.68 -4.32
CA TRP A 194 19.32 -2.48 -3.18
C TRP A 194 19.46 -1.10 -2.53
N TYR A 195 20.68 -0.61 -2.36
CA TYR A 195 20.90 0.75 -1.85
C TYR A 195 20.38 1.82 -2.82
N ILE A 196 20.63 1.67 -4.13
CA ILE A 196 20.12 2.58 -5.16
C ILE A 196 18.58 2.58 -5.15
N GLN A 197 17.95 1.41 -5.09
CA GLN A 197 16.49 1.29 -5.01
C GLN A 197 15.93 1.99 -3.78
N ARG A 198 16.58 1.85 -2.61
CA ARG A 198 16.19 2.56 -1.38
C ARG A 198 16.36 4.07 -1.52
N PHE A 199 17.42 4.52 -2.16
CA PHE A 199 17.67 5.93 -2.40
C PHE A 199 16.62 6.55 -3.33
N ILE A 200 16.29 5.89 -4.43
CA ILE A 200 15.23 6.32 -5.36
C ILE A 200 13.90 6.44 -4.62
N SER A 201 13.54 5.43 -3.84
CA SER A 201 12.31 5.45 -3.04
C SER A 201 12.33 6.53 -1.95
N ALA A 202 13.49 6.83 -1.37
CA ALA A 202 13.64 7.94 -0.43
C ALA A 202 13.32 9.28 -1.09
N ILE A 203 13.82 9.52 -2.31
CA ILE A 203 13.54 10.75 -3.07
C ILE A 203 12.05 10.86 -3.36
N PHE A 204 11.43 9.81 -3.90
CA PHE A 204 10.00 9.82 -4.23
C PHE A 204 9.12 10.00 -3.00
N SER A 205 9.45 9.33 -1.88
CA SER A 205 8.70 9.48 -0.64
C SER A 205 8.88 10.87 -0.03
N SER A 206 10.12 11.41 -0.06
CA SER A 206 10.42 12.75 0.43
C SER A 206 9.65 13.82 -0.33
N SER A 207 9.66 13.75 -1.67
CA SER A 207 8.88 14.64 -2.53
C SER A 207 7.38 14.59 -2.21
N ARG A 208 6.78 13.38 -2.11
CA ARG A 208 5.37 13.22 -1.75
C ARG A 208 5.04 13.72 -0.35
N GLY A 209 5.90 13.43 0.62
CA GLY A 209 5.77 13.88 2.01
C GLY A 209 5.82 15.40 2.12
N ALA A 210 6.76 16.04 1.42
CA ALA A 210 6.89 17.50 1.36
C ALA A 210 5.64 18.16 0.77
N ALA A 211 5.10 17.62 -0.32
CA ALA A 211 3.89 18.14 -0.94
C ALA A 211 2.65 17.98 -0.04
N ALA A 212 2.49 16.83 0.61
CA ALA A 212 1.40 16.58 1.56
C ALA A 212 1.47 17.54 2.75
N LEU A 213 2.67 17.71 3.33
CA LEU A 213 2.91 18.63 4.44
C LEU A 213 2.60 20.07 4.03
N LEU A 214 3.13 20.53 2.90
CA LEU A 214 2.92 21.89 2.40
C LEU A 214 1.43 22.17 2.15
N TYR A 215 0.72 21.24 1.51
CA TYR A 215 -0.71 21.36 1.25
C TYR A 215 -1.51 21.51 2.55
N HIS A 216 -1.24 20.70 3.56
CA HIS A 216 -2.00 20.74 4.82
C HIS A 216 -1.61 21.94 5.70
N VAL A 217 -0.33 22.32 5.74
CA VAL A 217 0.10 23.53 6.45
C VAL A 217 -0.54 24.79 5.83
N LEU A 218 -0.58 24.88 4.50
CA LEU A 218 -1.26 25.99 3.83
C LEU A 218 -2.76 26.00 4.12
N SER A 219 -3.41 24.82 4.17
CA SER A 219 -4.83 24.72 4.54
C SER A 219 -5.10 25.23 5.96
N LEU A 220 -4.21 24.94 6.92
CA LEU A 220 -4.31 25.47 8.29
C LEU A 220 -4.08 26.98 8.35
N LEU A 221 -3.12 27.51 7.59
CA LEU A 221 -2.83 28.95 7.57
C LEU A 221 -3.98 29.76 6.96
N ILE A 222 -4.68 29.20 5.96
CA ILE A 222 -5.87 29.80 5.37
C ILE A 222 -7.07 29.68 6.33
N ALA A 223 -7.21 28.55 7.04
CA ALA A 223 -8.21 28.40 8.10
C ALA A 223 -8.01 29.40 9.25
N GLN A 224 -6.76 29.83 9.50
CA GLN A 224 -6.43 30.89 10.46
C GLN A 224 -6.56 32.32 9.91
N GLN A 225 -7.12 32.51 8.70
CA GLN A 225 -7.24 33.81 8.01
C GLN A 225 -5.92 34.58 7.82
N LYS A 226 -4.77 33.91 7.90
CA LYS A 226 -3.46 34.55 7.72
C LYS A 226 -3.03 34.65 6.25
N LEU A 227 -3.66 33.88 5.37
CA LEU A 227 -3.36 33.85 3.94
C LEU A 227 -4.64 33.84 3.09
N ASP A 228 -4.56 34.45 1.92
CA ASP A 228 -5.64 34.43 0.94
C ASP A 228 -5.81 33.04 0.30
N PRO A 229 -7.05 32.55 0.10
CA PRO A 229 -7.35 31.23 -0.48
C PRO A 229 -6.83 31.07 -1.92
N ILE A 230 -6.56 32.17 -2.62
CA ILE A 230 -6.07 32.22 -4.00
C ILE A 230 -4.69 31.56 -4.13
N MET A 231 -3.84 31.66 -3.09
CA MET A 231 -2.49 31.07 -3.08
C MET A 231 -2.50 29.54 -3.16
N LEU A 232 -3.51 28.90 -2.57
CA LEU A 232 -3.66 27.45 -2.55
C LEU A 232 -4.20 26.93 -3.89
N GLU A 233 -5.08 27.70 -4.54
CA GLU A 233 -5.69 27.33 -5.82
C GLU A 233 -4.72 27.54 -7.00
N GLN A 234 -3.95 28.64 -6.99
CA GLN A 234 -2.94 28.96 -8.02
C GLN A 234 -1.75 27.99 -7.98
N ASN A 235 -1.30 27.61 -6.77
CA ASN A 235 -0.19 26.66 -6.60
C ASN A 235 -0.64 25.21 -6.46
N ARG A 236 -1.94 24.89 -6.55
CA ARG A 236 -2.42 23.51 -6.39
C ARG A 236 -1.76 22.55 -7.38
N SER A 237 -1.60 22.98 -8.63
CA SER A 237 -0.91 22.23 -9.67
C SER A 237 0.58 22.13 -9.40
N ALA A 238 1.23 23.18 -8.90
CA ALA A 238 2.66 23.20 -8.57
C ALA A 238 3.00 22.36 -7.32
N ILE A 239 2.14 22.38 -6.30
CA ILE A 239 2.28 21.58 -5.07
C ILE A 239 2.01 20.10 -5.38
N MET A 240 0.99 19.80 -6.18
CA MET A 240 0.72 18.44 -6.66
C MET A 240 1.79 17.94 -7.65
N ALA A 241 2.37 18.83 -8.47
CA ALA A 241 3.46 18.49 -9.38
C ALA A 241 4.80 18.29 -8.65
N GLY A 242 5.08 19.11 -7.63
CA GLY A 242 6.27 19.00 -6.77
C GLY A 242 6.26 17.77 -5.85
N GLY A 243 5.08 17.18 -5.61
CA GLY A 243 4.87 15.91 -4.92
C GLY A 243 4.87 14.67 -5.81
N GLY A 244 5.14 14.82 -7.10
CA GLY A 244 5.09 13.73 -8.07
C GLY A 244 3.88 13.85 -8.97
N GLY A 245 4.13 14.20 -10.23
CA GLY A 245 3.19 14.11 -11.34
C GLY A 245 2.68 12.68 -11.56
N VAL A 246 1.77 12.22 -10.71
CA VAL A 246 0.88 11.09 -10.98
C VAL A 246 -0.54 11.50 -10.58
N SER A 247 -1.05 12.54 -11.25
CA SER A 247 -2.50 12.75 -11.38
C SER A 247 -2.87 13.56 -12.64
N ALA A 248 -1.97 13.68 -13.62
CA ALA A 248 -2.30 14.30 -14.91
C ALA A 248 -2.07 13.28 -16.03
N ARG A 249 -3.12 12.49 -16.28
CA ARG A 249 -3.48 11.86 -17.57
C ARG A 249 -2.32 11.54 -18.55
N GLY A 250 -1.99 10.25 -18.65
CA GLY A 250 -1.60 9.60 -19.90
C GLY A 250 -0.19 9.87 -20.43
N VAL A 251 0.83 9.27 -19.82
CA VAL A 251 2.19 9.10 -20.38
C VAL A 251 2.84 7.99 -19.52
N PHE A 252 2.97 6.70 -19.83
CA PHE A 252 2.96 5.87 -21.03
C PHE A 252 2.15 4.58 -20.75
N PHE A 253 1.98 3.74 -21.78
CA PHE A 253 1.52 2.35 -21.72
C PHE A 253 1.91 1.57 -20.45
#